data_AF-A0A8J2LVA4-F1
#
_entry.id   AF-A0A8J2LVA4-F1
#
_cell.length_a   1.000
_cell.length_b   1.000
_cell.length_c   1.000
_cell.angle_alpha   90.00
_cell.angle_beta   90.00
_cell.angle_gamma   90.00
#
_symmetry.space_group_name_H-M   'P 1'
#
loop_
_entity.id
_entity.type
_entity.pdbx_description
1 polymer ?
#
loop_
_entity_poly.entity_id
_entity_poly.type
_entity_poly.pdbx_seq_one_letter_code
_entity_poly.pdbx_strand_id
1 'polypeptide(L)'
;VFEINCATIAGAPITISRPHLIGASESILDDVVVKKLKDAAFATELDIEPNSGLLIRLVRRTQLNLEYQTLPNIVGFENIPQTFIPIFWIEEIYYKPLNGEKICV
;
A
#
# COMPACT_ATOMS: atom_id res chain seq x y z
N VAL A 1 -5.65 -9.89 -4.37
CA VAL A 1 -5.15 -9.11 -5.52
C VAL A 1 -5.58 -7.66 -5.37
N PHE A 2 -4.73 -6.82 -4.77
CA PHE A 2 -4.84 -5.37 -4.81
C PHE A 2 -3.44 -4.85 -5.13
N GLU A 3 -3.10 -4.85 -6.41
CA GLU A 3 -1.97 -4.09 -6.94
C GLU A 3 -2.57 -3.07 -7.90
N ILE A 4 -2.47 -1.81 -7.51
CA ILE A 4 -2.87 -0.69 -8.36
C ILE A 4 -1.57 -0.06 -8.84
N ASN A 5 -1.26 -0.27 -10.12
CA ASN A 5 -0.21 0.48 -10.79
C ASN A 5 -0.71 1.94 -10.94
N CYS A 6 -0.04 2.86 -10.26
CA CYS A 6 -0.40 4.28 -10.19
C CYS A 6 0.45 5.12 -11.16
N ALA A 7 1.20 4.48 -12.07
CA ALA A 7 2.15 5.16 -12.95
C ALA A 7 1.49 6.20 -13.87
N THR A 8 0.20 6.03 -14.16
CA THR A 8 -0.55 6.94 -15.03
C THR A 8 -0.79 8.32 -14.42
N ILE A 9 -0.72 8.49 -13.10
CA ILE A 9 -1.05 9.76 -12.44
C ILE A 9 0.20 10.64 -12.20
N ALA A 10 1.36 10.04 -11.95
CA ALA A 10 2.57 10.77 -11.54
C ALA A 10 3.71 10.76 -12.57
N GLY A 11 3.58 10.03 -13.69
CA GLY A 11 4.67 9.84 -14.66
C GLY A 11 5.89 9.10 -14.08
N ALA A 12 5.73 8.50 -12.90
CA ALA A 12 6.74 7.74 -12.19
C ALA A 12 6.22 6.31 -11.96
N PRO A 13 7.07 5.27 -11.99
CA PRO A 13 6.66 3.87 -11.86
C PRO A 13 6.32 3.53 -10.39
N ILE A 14 5.24 4.12 -9.89
CA ILE A 14 4.79 3.98 -8.50
C ILE A 14 3.65 2.99 -8.45
N THR A 15 3.78 1.99 -7.58
CA THR A 15 2.76 0.96 -7.34
C THR A 15 2.32 0.99 -5.89
N ILE A 16 1.01 0.86 -5.68
CA ILE A 16 0.41 0.84 -4.34
C ILE A 16 0.09 -0.59 -3.94
N SER A 17 0.46 -0.95 -2.72
CA SER A 17 0.17 -2.25 -2.11
C SER A 17 -0.24 -2.11 -0.64
N ARG A 18 -0.55 -3.23 -0.01
CA ARG A 18 -0.56 -3.32 1.47
C ARG A 18 0.87 -3.35 2.01
N PRO A 19 1.08 -3.02 3.29
CA PRO A 19 2.38 -3.15 3.93
C PRO A 19 2.97 -4.54 3.71
N HIS A 20 4.27 -4.59 3.46
CA HIS A 20 5.02 -5.82 3.23
C HIS A 20 4.49 -6.69 2.08
N LEU A 21 3.78 -6.09 1.11
CA LEU A 21 3.16 -6.78 -0.03
C LEU A 21 2.19 -7.89 0.41
N ILE A 22 1.52 -7.71 1.56
CA ILE A 22 0.53 -8.67 2.06
C ILE A 22 -0.61 -8.86 1.05
N GLY A 23 -0.83 -10.11 0.64
CA GLY A 23 -1.84 -10.49 -0.34
C GLY A 23 -1.44 -10.26 -1.81
N ALA A 24 -0.16 -9.97 -2.08
CA ALA A 24 0.43 -10.04 -3.42
C ALA A 24 0.56 -11.49 -3.91
N SER A 25 0.80 -11.68 -5.21
CA SER A 25 1.05 -13.02 -5.77
C SER A 25 2.41 -13.55 -5.30
N GLU A 26 2.55 -14.88 -5.25
CA GLU A 26 3.80 -15.53 -4.82
C GLU A 26 5.00 -15.09 -5.67
N SER A 27 4.79 -14.90 -6.97
CA SER A 27 5.82 -14.38 -7.89
C SER A 27 6.44 -13.04 -7.46
N ILE A 28 5.68 -12.19 -6.77
CA ILE A 28 6.14 -10.87 -6.32
C ILE A 28 6.80 -10.97 -4.95
N LEU A 29 6.37 -11.93 -4.12
CA LEU A 29 6.93 -12.16 -2.80
C LEU A 29 8.30 -12.86 -2.88
N ASP A 30 8.51 -13.72 -3.88
CA ASP A 30 9.77 -14.44 -4.07
C ASP A 30 10.94 -13.50 -4.42
N ASP A 31 10.63 -12.39 -5.10
CA ASP A 31 11.63 -11.39 -5.53
C ASP A 31 11.94 -10.34 -4.45
N VAL A 32 11.24 -10.37 -3.31
CA VAL A 32 11.34 -9.34 -2.29
C VAL A 32 11.92 -9.93 -1.00
N VAL A 33 12.99 -9.32 -0.48
CA VAL A 33 13.72 -9.73 0.75
C VAL A 33 12.90 -9.52 2.04
N VAL A 34 11.58 -9.38 1.95
CA VAL A 34 10.71 -9.10 3.09
C VAL A 34 10.16 -10.40 3.66
N LYS A 35 10.49 -10.63 4.94
CA LYS A 35 10.01 -11.75 5.75
C LYS A 35 8.47 -11.79 5.75
N LYS A 36 7.87 -12.94 5.40
CA LYS A 36 6.42 -13.18 5.42
C LYS A 36 5.84 -12.82 6.80
N LEU A 37 5.25 -11.63 6.94
CA LEU A 37 4.60 -11.18 8.17
C LEU A 37 3.16 -11.71 8.20
N LYS A 38 2.63 -11.92 9.40
CA LYS A 38 1.27 -12.45 9.59
C LYS A 38 0.24 -11.40 9.17
N ASP A 39 -0.68 -11.78 8.27
CA ASP A 39 -1.62 -10.91 7.54
C ASP A 39 -2.53 -10.02 8.39
N ALA A 40 -2.80 -10.39 9.64
CA ALA A 40 -3.79 -9.73 10.48
C ALA A 40 -3.37 -8.34 10.98
N ALA A 41 -2.07 -8.10 11.22
CA ALA A 41 -1.61 -6.85 11.82
C ALA A 41 -1.69 -5.65 10.87
N PHE A 42 -1.80 -5.89 9.57
CA PHE A 42 -1.76 -4.87 8.52
C PHE A 42 -3.02 -4.87 7.65
N ALA A 43 -4.15 -5.29 8.22
CA ALA A 43 -5.44 -5.20 7.56
C ALA A 43 -5.91 -3.74 7.46
N THR A 44 -6.65 -3.46 6.38
CA THR A 44 -7.47 -2.27 6.29
C THR A 44 -8.80 -2.59 6.97
N GLU A 45 -9.14 -1.81 7.99
CA GLU A 45 -10.34 -1.98 8.80
C GLU A 45 -11.27 -0.78 8.59
N LEU A 46 -12.55 -1.07 8.39
CA LEU A 46 -13.59 -0.09 8.12
C LEU A 46 -14.84 -0.44 8.92
N ASP A 47 -15.14 0.33 9.95
CA ASP A 47 -16.34 0.17 10.76
C ASP A 47 -17.39 1.18 10.28
N ILE A 48 -18.45 0.67 9.65
CA ILE A 48 -19.56 1.47 9.12
C ILE A 48 -20.82 1.17 9.93
N GLU A 49 -21.53 2.22 10.35
CA GLU A 49 -22.84 2.05 10.96
C GLU A 49 -23.85 1.58 9.89
N PRO A 50 -24.49 0.42 10.08
CA PRO A 50 -25.21 -0.27 9.00
C PRO A 50 -26.44 0.47 8.47
N ASN A 51 -27.10 1.31 9.28
CA ASN A 51 -28.33 1.97 8.85
C ASN A 51 -28.06 3.30 8.12
N SER A 52 -27.11 4.09 8.61
CA SER A 52 -26.78 5.43 8.10
C SER A 52 -25.60 5.43 7.13
N GLY A 53 -24.82 4.35 7.08
CA GLY A 53 -23.59 4.28 6.30
C GLY A 53 -22.45 5.14 6.86
N LEU A 54 -22.60 5.65 8.08
CA LEU A 54 -21.59 6.53 8.67
C LEU A 54 -20.32 5.76 9.02
N LEU A 55 -19.18 6.29 8.58
CA LEU A 55 -17.86 5.81 9.00
C LEU A 55 -17.62 6.13 10.48
N ILE A 56 -17.50 5.09 11.30
CA ILE A 56 -17.20 5.20 12.75
C ILE A 56 -15.70 5.13 12.99
N ARG A 57 -15.03 4.20 12.31
CA ARG A 57 -13.58 3.99 12.41
C ARG A 57 -13.01 3.54 11.07
N LEU A 58 -11.86 4.10 10.73
CA LEU A 58 -11.03 3.65 9.61
C LEU A 58 -9.61 3.45 10.12
N VAL A 59 -9.02 2.32 9.78
CA VAL A 59 -7.57 2.10 9.86
C VAL A 59 -7.13 1.61 8.50
N ARG A 60 -6.48 2.47 7.73
CA ARG A 60 -5.99 2.16 6.38
C ARG A 60 -4.48 2.18 6.37
N ARG A 61 -3.87 1.08 5.91
CA ARG A 61 -2.42 1.00 5.76
C ARG A 61 -2.08 0.80 4.30
N THR A 62 -1.31 1.72 3.75
CA THR A 62 -0.98 1.76 2.33
C THR A 62 0.51 1.88 2.15
N GLN A 63 1.10 0.99 1.35
CA GLN A 63 2.51 0.99 1.02
C GLN A 63 2.71 1.53 -0.39
N LEU A 64 3.72 2.38 -0.54
CA LEU A 64 4.19 2.88 -1.81
C LEU A 64 5.45 2.11 -2.19
N ASN A 65 5.46 1.60 -3.41
CA ASN A 65 6.55 0.86 -4.00
C ASN A 65 6.98 1.52 -5.30
N LEU A 66 8.26 1.42 -5.63
CA LEU A 66 8.76 1.70 -6.98
C LEU A 66 8.88 0.39 -7.74
N GLU A 67 8.29 0.36 -8.92
CA GLU A 67 8.48 -0.72 -9.87
C GLU A 67 9.73 -0.43 -10.69
N TYR A 68 10.69 -1.35 -10.62
CA TYR A 68 11.89 -1.35 -11.44
C TYR A 68 11.69 -2.35 -12.56
N GLN A 69 12.19 -2.00 -13.73
CA GLN A 69 12.30 -2.89 -14.87
C GLN A 69 13.67 -2.71 -15.51
N THR A 70 14.09 -3.72 -16.26
CA THR A 70 15.32 -3.62 -17.05
C THR A 70 15.18 -2.52 -18.09
N LEU A 71 16.13 -1.58 -18.10
CA LEU A 71 16.21 -0.49 -19.07
C LEU A 71 17.55 -0.60 -19.80
N PRO A 72 17.60 -1.27 -20.97
CA PRO A 72 18.85 -1.58 -21.68
C PRO A 72 19.69 -0.37 -22.08
N ASN A 73 19.05 0.79 -22.17
CA ASN A 73 19.68 2.04 -22.62
C ASN A 73 20.08 2.97 -21.46
N ILE A 74 19.91 2.53 -20.20
CA ILE A 74 20.24 3.33 -19.01
C ILE A 74 21.33 2.60 -18.22
N VAL A 75 22.51 3.21 -18.18
CA VAL A 75 23.66 2.70 -17.42
C VAL A 75 23.26 2.47 -15.96
N GLY A 76 23.48 1.25 -15.49
CA GLY A 76 23.11 0.81 -14.13
C GLY A 76 21.75 0.10 -14.02
N PHE A 77 20.90 0.15 -15.05
CA PHE A 77 19.60 -0.55 -15.10
C PHE A 77 19.56 -1.69 -16.12
N GLU A 78 20.68 -1.98 -16.76
CA GLU A 78 20.82 -2.97 -17.84
C GLU A 78 20.56 -4.41 -17.38
N ASN A 79 20.80 -4.71 -16.10
CA ASN A 79 20.71 -6.07 -15.53
C ASN A 79 19.87 -6.13 -14.25
N ILE A 80 19.05 -5.11 -13.99
CA ILE A 80 18.15 -5.12 -12.82
C ILE A 80 16.90 -5.93 -13.21
N PRO A 81 16.59 -7.05 -12.51
CA PRO A 81 15.37 -7.81 -12.77
C PRO A 81 14.14 -6.96 -12.41
N GLN A 82 13.00 -7.26 -13.03
CA GLN A 82 11.75 -6.58 -12.67
C GLN A 82 11.44 -6.87 -11.20
N THR A 83 11.30 -5.82 -10.38
CA THR A 83 11.08 -5.98 -8.93
C THR A 83 10.40 -4.76 -8.35
N PHE A 84 9.86 -4.91 -7.14
CA PHE A 84 9.21 -3.85 -6.38
C PHE A 84 10.06 -3.46 -5.19
N ILE A 85 10.47 -2.19 -5.12
CA ILE A 85 11.20 -1.65 -3.99
C ILE A 85 10.21 -0.92 -3.08
N PRO A 86 9.93 -1.42 -1.86
CA PRO A 86 9.11 -0.72 -0.90
C PRO A 86 9.84 0.54 -0.42
N ILE A 87 9.21 1.71 -0.55
CA ILE A 87 9.80 2.97 -0.07
C ILE A 87 9.38 3.21 1.37
N PHE A 88 8.07 3.30 1.61
CA PHE A 88 7.47 3.48 2.92
C PHE A 88 6.00 3.05 2.90
N TRP A 89 5.41 2.93 4.08
CA TRP A 89 3.98 2.76 4.26
C TRP A 89 3.43 3.87 5.15
N ILE A 90 2.17 4.22 4.92
CA ILE A 90 1.41 5.19 5.70
C ILE A 90 0.28 4.45 6.39
N GLU A 91 0.05 4.79 7.65
CA GLU A 91 -1.16 4.42 8.39
C GLU A 91 -2.03 5.66 8.57
N GLU A 92 -3.22 5.60 7.99
CA GLU A 92 -4.27 6.60 8.13
C GLU A 92 -5.32 6.07 9.09
N ILE A 93 -5.52 6.80 10.19
CA ILE A 93 -6.47 6.44 11.22
C ILE A 93 -7.50 7.55 11.36
N TYR A 94 -8.76 7.14 11.38
CA TYR A 94 -9.88 8.03 11.68
C TYR A 94 -10.78 7.39 12.71
N TYR A 95 -11.22 8.20 13.68
CA TYR A 95 -12.23 7.84 14.67
C TYR A 95 -13.28 8.94 14.73
N LYS A 96 -14.55 8.56 14.73
CA LYS A 96 -15.64 9.48 15.03
C LYS A 96 -15.57 9.88 16.52
N PRO A 97 -15.44 11.17 16.86
CA PRO A 97 -15.42 11.61 18.25
C PRO A 97 -16.78 11.40 18.91
N LEU A 98 -16.77 10.87 20.15
CA LEU A 98 -17.97 10.50 20.90
C LEU A 98 -18.79 11.73 21.36
N ASN A 99 -18.16 12.91 21.47
CA ASN A 99 -18.77 14.11 22.05
C ASN A 99 -19.15 15.20 21.02
N GLY A 100 -19.12 14.92 19.71
CA GLY A 100 -19.45 15.92 18.68
C GLY A 100 -18.45 17.09 18.59
N GLU A 101 -17.30 16.99 19.26
CA GLU A 101 -16.21 17.95 19.16
C GLU A 101 -15.63 17.93 17.75
N LYS A 102 -15.58 19.10 17.11
CA LYS A 102 -14.98 19.26 15.78
C LYS A 102 -13.49 18.94 15.87
N ILE A 103 -13.04 17.99 15.06
CA ILE A 103 -11.61 17.78 14.82
C ILE A 103 -11.16 18.92 13.91
N CYS A 104 -10.50 19.92 14.47
CA CYS A 104 -9.78 20.91 13.67
C CYS A 104 -8.53 20.22 13.11
N VAL A 105 -8.49 20.07 11.79
CA VAL A 105 -7.29 19.67 11.03
C VAL A 105 -6.66 20.92 10.45
#